data_AF-A0A8R7Q796-F1
#
_entry.id   AF-A0A8R7Q796-F1
#
_cell.length_a   1.000
_cell.length_b   1.000
_cell.length_c   1.000
_cell.angle_alpha   90.00
_cell.angle_beta   90.00
_cell.angle_gamma   90.00
#
_symmetry.space_group_name_H-M   'P 1'
#
loop_
_entity.id
_entity.type
_entity.pdbx_description
1 polymer ?
#
loop_
_entity_poly.entity_id
_entity_poly.type
_entity_poly.pdbx_seq_one_letter_code
_entity_poly.pdbx_strand_id
1 'polypeptide(L)'
;MAATRACLVALVVALTFVFLEGLAAAAPATPESTAQRQREVRSLLRRLNKPPVASIQSLDGDIIDCVHISKQPAFDHPLLKNHTIQMQPSYHPGGMYHESNIAPHHITQTWHQNGKCPENTIPIRRTKEEDVLRANSIKRYGKKRPQSIANLDSINKPVISNISTGHQHAIASAQVDNCHGTKASFNLWKPTIARADDFSLTQLWIIGGSYSGNDLNTIEAGWQVYPGLYMDRNTRLFIYWTRDAYQTTGCYNLHCSGFIQTNNQITLGGSISPTSTYGGAQYDIDILVWKDKVGGIGGYKWGAIMWGIGHRSSSPTW
;
A
#
# COMPACT_ATOMS: atom_id res chain seq x y z
N MET A 1 -26.21 -59.42 -0.85
CA MET A 1 -26.80 -58.07 -0.95
C MET A 1 -27.11 -57.40 0.41
N ALA A 2 -27.32 -58.15 1.50
CA ALA A 2 -27.58 -57.55 2.83
C ALA A 2 -26.30 -57.05 3.56
N ALA A 3 -25.19 -57.80 3.47
CA ALA A 3 -23.93 -57.44 4.15
C ALA A 3 -23.27 -56.14 3.61
N THR A 4 -23.40 -55.88 2.31
CA THR A 4 -22.88 -54.66 1.68
C THR A 4 -23.66 -53.39 2.06
N ARG A 5 -24.94 -53.52 2.43
CA ARG A 5 -25.76 -52.39 2.92
C ARG A 5 -25.41 -52.02 4.36
N ALA A 6 -25.08 -53.00 5.22
CA ALA A 6 -24.69 -52.74 6.60
C ALA A 6 -23.34 -52.00 6.70
N CYS A 7 -22.35 -52.37 5.87
CA CYS A 7 -21.08 -51.64 5.81
C CYS A 7 -21.24 -50.19 5.32
N LEU A 8 -22.10 -49.94 4.34
CA LEU A 8 -22.33 -48.60 3.80
C LEU A 8 -22.99 -47.67 4.83
N VAL A 9 -23.92 -48.20 5.63
CA VAL A 9 -24.56 -47.44 6.72
C VAL A 9 -23.56 -47.15 7.84
N ALA A 10 -22.72 -48.12 8.22
CA ALA A 10 -21.68 -47.90 9.24
C ALA A 10 -20.63 -46.87 8.80
N LEU A 11 -20.25 -46.85 7.52
CA LEU A 11 -19.28 -45.91 6.96
C LEU A 11 -19.85 -44.49 6.85
N VAL A 12 -21.13 -44.35 6.49
CA VAL A 12 -21.82 -43.06 6.47
C VAL A 12 -21.98 -42.51 7.90
N VAL A 13 -22.35 -43.33 8.88
CA VAL A 13 -22.45 -42.89 10.28
C VAL A 13 -21.09 -42.48 10.84
N ALA A 14 -20.02 -43.25 10.56
CA ALA A 14 -18.66 -42.89 10.97
C ALA A 14 -18.17 -41.58 10.32
N LEU A 15 -18.46 -41.37 9.04
CA LEU A 15 -18.14 -40.11 8.36
C LEU A 15 -18.93 -38.94 8.94
N THR A 16 -20.22 -39.11 9.27
CA THR A 16 -21.00 -38.03 9.91
C THR A 16 -20.50 -37.68 11.31
N PHE A 17 -19.99 -38.64 12.09
CA PHE A 17 -19.36 -38.35 13.39
C PHE A 17 -18.03 -37.59 13.24
N VAL A 18 -17.22 -37.94 12.23
CA VAL A 18 -15.97 -37.21 11.91
C VAL A 18 -16.26 -35.78 11.42
N PHE A 19 -17.36 -35.55 10.71
CA PHE A 19 -17.78 -34.20 10.30
C PHE A 19 -18.41 -33.37 11.44
N LEU A 20 -18.95 -33.99 12.50
CA LEU A 20 -19.45 -33.28 13.68
C LEU A 20 -18.33 -32.87 14.65
N GLU A 21 -17.24 -33.64 14.75
CA GLU A 21 -16.10 -33.29 15.63
C GLU A 21 -15.13 -32.27 15.02
N GLY A 22 -15.27 -31.95 13.73
CA GLY A 22 -14.38 -31.03 13.00
C GLY A 22 -14.71 -29.53 13.11
N LEU A 23 -15.84 -29.15 13.68
CA LEU A 23 -16.15 -27.75 13.99
C LEU A 23 -15.76 -27.44 15.43
N ALA A 24 -14.45 -27.34 15.68
CA ALA A 24 -13.97 -26.61 16.83
C ALA A 24 -14.40 -25.15 16.67
N ALA A 25 -15.57 -24.80 17.21
CA ALA A 25 -15.98 -23.42 17.36
C ALA A 25 -14.86 -22.69 18.10
N ALA A 26 -14.30 -21.65 17.47
CA ALA A 26 -13.29 -20.81 18.10
C ALA A 26 -13.81 -20.40 19.48
N ALA A 27 -13.08 -20.79 20.54
CA ALA A 27 -13.49 -20.51 21.90
C ALA A 27 -13.77 -19.00 22.04
N PRO A 28 -14.91 -18.60 22.63
CA PRO A 28 -15.24 -17.19 22.77
C PRO A 28 -14.14 -16.50 23.57
N ALA A 29 -13.62 -15.41 23.01
CA ALA A 29 -12.57 -14.61 23.65
C ALA A 29 -13.03 -14.19 25.06
N THR A 30 -12.18 -14.38 26.06
CA THR A 30 -12.51 -13.99 27.44
C THR A 30 -12.75 -12.48 27.52
N PRO A 31 -13.61 -11.99 28.44
CA PRO A 31 -13.85 -10.56 28.60
C PRO A 31 -12.57 -9.74 28.80
N GLU A 32 -11.59 -10.29 29.52
CA GLU A 32 -10.28 -9.68 29.77
C GLU A 32 -9.45 -9.55 28.48
N SER A 33 -9.42 -10.59 27.64
CA SER A 33 -8.74 -10.55 26.33
C SER A 33 -9.37 -9.55 25.36
N THR A 34 -10.70 -9.39 25.43
CA THR A 34 -11.45 -8.43 24.61
C THR A 34 -11.17 -6.99 25.05
N ALA A 35 -11.16 -6.74 26.38
CA ALA A 35 -10.84 -5.43 26.93
C ALA A 35 -9.40 -5.01 26.63
N GLN A 36 -8.43 -5.93 26.72
CA GLN A 36 -7.05 -5.68 26.32
C GLN A 36 -6.96 -5.33 24.82
N ARG A 37 -7.61 -6.12 23.95
CA ARG A 37 -7.64 -5.87 22.51
C ARG A 37 -8.19 -4.48 22.18
N GLN A 38 -9.28 -4.06 22.83
CA GLN A 38 -9.84 -2.71 22.66
C GLN A 38 -8.89 -1.59 23.12
N ARG A 39 -8.09 -1.81 24.18
CA ARG A 39 -7.06 -0.83 24.60
C ARG A 39 -5.96 -0.72 23.57
N GLU A 40 -5.51 -1.84 23.00
CA GLU A 40 -4.50 -1.86 21.93
C GLU A 40 -4.99 -1.14 20.67
N VAL A 41 -6.23 -1.39 20.24
CA VAL A 41 -6.86 -0.70 19.11
C VAL A 41 -6.93 0.81 19.36
N ARG A 42 -7.43 1.24 20.52
CA ARG A 42 -7.51 2.67 20.87
C ARG A 42 -6.14 3.33 20.91
N SER A 43 -5.14 2.64 21.46
CA SER A 43 -3.75 3.12 21.49
C SER A 43 -3.19 3.31 20.08
N LEU A 44 -3.40 2.32 19.20
CA LEU A 44 -2.98 2.40 17.81
C LEU A 44 -3.67 3.56 17.08
N LEU A 45 -5.00 3.68 17.17
CA LEU A 45 -5.77 4.74 16.52
C LEU A 45 -5.31 6.14 16.96
N ARG A 46 -5.02 6.34 18.26
CA ARG A 46 -4.48 7.61 18.77
C ARG A 46 -3.12 7.97 18.16
N ARG A 47 -2.30 6.97 17.84
CA ARG A 47 -1.00 7.17 17.19
C ARG A 47 -1.17 7.50 15.70
N LEU A 48 -2.06 6.78 15.01
CA LEU A 48 -2.29 6.92 13.57
C LEU A 48 -3.04 8.21 13.21
N ASN A 49 -4.15 8.48 13.90
CA ASN A 49 -5.02 9.60 13.62
C ASN A 49 -4.55 10.83 14.41
N LYS A 50 -3.74 11.67 13.75
CA LYS A 50 -3.28 12.93 14.32
C LYS A 50 -4.42 13.94 14.40
N PRO A 51 -4.41 14.87 15.38
CA PRO A 51 -5.44 15.90 15.48
C PRO A 51 -5.54 16.72 14.18
N PRO A 52 -6.69 16.68 13.48
CA PRO A 52 -6.88 17.45 12.26
C PRO A 52 -7.15 18.92 12.56
N VAL A 53 -6.72 19.78 11.64
CA VAL A 53 -7.16 21.19 11.55
C VAL A 53 -8.52 21.28 10.85
N ALA A 54 -8.76 20.38 9.89
CA ALA A 54 -10.02 20.21 9.18
C ALA A 54 -10.17 18.75 8.76
N SER A 55 -11.41 18.30 8.57
CA SER A 55 -11.72 16.98 8.02
C SER A 55 -12.62 17.13 6.81
N ILE A 56 -12.32 16.41 5.73
CA ILE A 56 -13.10 16.40 4.49
C ILE A 56 -13.68 15.00 4.33
N GLN A 57 -15.00 14.91 4.24
CA GLN A 57 -15.67 13.66 3.94
C GLN A 57 -15.69 13.47 2.42
N SER A 58 -15.13 12.36 1.95
CA SER A 58 -15.11 11.99 0.54
C SER A 58 -16.35 11.19 0.15
N LEU A 59 -16.73 11.22 -1.13
CA LEU A 59 -17.91 10.53 -1.64
C LEU A 59 -17.80 9.00 -1.55
N ASP A 60 -16.59 8.46 -1.49
CA ASP A 60 -16.32 7.04 -1.31
C ASP A 60 -16.32 6.59 0.17
N GLY A 61 -16.71 7.47 1.10
CA GLY A 61 -16.84 7.17 2.53
C GLY A 61 -15.53 7.31 3.34
N ASP A 62 -14.44 7.73 2.68
CA ASP A 62 -13.22 8.13 3.36
C ASP A 62 -13.40 9.46 4.11
N ILE A 63 -12.63 9.62 5.19
CA ILE A 63 -12.46 10.91 5.86
C ILE A 63 -10.99 11.28 5.70
N ILE A 64 -10.74 12.46 5.12
CA ILE A 64 -9.41 13.01 4.91
C ILE A 64 -9.17 14.07 5.96
N ASP A 65 -8.24 13.78 6.88
CA ASP A 65 -7.83 14.67 7.94
C ASP A 65 -6.67 15.55 7.46
N CYS A 66 -6.90 16.86 7.40
CA CYS A 66 -5.86 17.84 7.12
C CYS A 66 -5.08 18.09 8.40
N VAL A 67 -3.87 17.52 8.49
CA VAL A 67 -3.03 17.57 9.68
C VAL A 67 -1.90 18.56 9.44
N HIS A 68 -1.63 19.44 10.42
CA HIS A 68 -0.51 20.38 10.31
C HIS A 68 0.80 19.65 9.99
N ILE A 69 1.58 20.18 9.05
CA ILE A 69 2.75 19.47 8.48
C ILE A 69 3.77 19.02 9.54
N SER A 70 3.95 19.79 10.61
CA SER A 70 4.85 19.45 11.73
C SER A 70 4.26 18.46 12.75
N LYS A 71 2.99 18.08 12.62
CA LYS A 71 2.28 17.16 13.53
C LYS A 71 1.99 15.80 12.89
N GLN A 72 2.49 15.56 11.68
CA GLN A 72 2.29 14.30 10.95
C GLN A 72 2.99 13.11 11.62
N PRO A 73 2.60 11.86 11.30
CA PRO A 73 3.18 10.64 11.90
C PRO A 73 4.70 10.51 11.83
N ALA A 74 5.35 11.14 10.84
CA ALA A 74 6.82 11.16 10.72
C ALA A 74 7.53 11.55 12.04
N PHE A 75 7.00 12.55 12.74
CA PHE A 75 7.62 13.16 13.91
C PHE A 75 7.44 12.34 15.21
N ASP A 76 6.70 11.25 15.17
CA ASP A 76 6.72 10.26 16.25
C ASP A 76 8.06 9.50 16.30
N HIS A 77 8.81 9.49 15.19
CA HIS A 77 10.12 8.85 15.12
C HIS A 77 11.17 9.70 15.83
N PRO A 78 11.94 9.16 16.80
CA PRO A 78 12.93 9.92 17.56
C PRO A 78 13.94 10.68 16.68
N LEU A 79 14.40 10.06 15.59
CA LEU A 79 15.37 10.67 14.66
C LEU A 79 14.79 11.81 13.81
N LEU A 80 13.46 12.00 13.79
CA LEU A 80 12.81 13.03 12.97
C LEU A 80 12.25 14.20 13.79
N LYS A 81 12.25 14.12 15.13
CA LYS A 81 11.62 15.14 16.00
C LYS A 81 12.08 16.58 15.75
N ASN A 82 13.37 16.76 15.46
CA ASN A 82 13.98 18.08 15.21
C ASN A 82 14.36 18.27 13.74
N HIS A 83 13.73 17.51 12.83
CA HIS A 83 14.04 17.58 11.42
C HIS A 83 13.47 18.87 10.80
N THR A 84 14.33 19.67 10.17
CA THR A 84 13.90 20.79 9.33
C THR A 84 13.25 20.26 8.04
N ILE A 85 11.95 20.50 7.89
CA ILE A 85 11.18 20.07 6.72
C ILE A 85 11.69 20.79 5.47
N GLN A 86 12.09 20.01 4.46
CA GLN A 86 12.40 20.52 3.13
C GLN A 86 11.13 20.49 2.29
N MET A 87 10.53 21.66 2.07
CA MET A 87 9.26 21.76 1.34
C MET A 87 9.40 21.46 -0.15
N GLN A 88 10.56 21.74 -0.73
CA GLN A 88 10.87 21.49 -2.14
C GLN A 88 12.26 20.85 -2.27
N PRO A 89 12.44 19.96 -3.26
CA PRO A 89 13.74 19.36 -3.54
C PRO A 89 14.73 20.41 -4.07
N SER A 90 16.02 20.20 -3.86
CA SER A 90 17.07 21.11 -4.33
C SER A 90 17.23 21.11 -5.85
N TYR A 91 16.83 20.01 -6.51
CA TYR A 91 16.73 19.94 -7.95
C TYR A 91 15.58 19.02 -8.38
N HIS A 92 15.03 19.33 -9.55
CA HIS A 92 14.13 18.45 -10.28
C HIS A 92 14.91 17.82 -11.44
N PRO A 93 14.92 16.48 -11.59
CA PRO A 93 15.59 15.84 -12.71
C PRO A 93 14.96 16.31 -14.05
N GLY A 94 15.76 16.94 -14.91
CA GLY A 94 15.34 17.32 -16.27
C GLY A 94 15.19 16.10 -17.19
N GLY A 95 14.40 16.24 -18.27
CA GLY A 95 14.31 15.23 -19.34
C GLY A 95 13.38 14.03 -19.07
N MET A 96 12.62 14.03 -17.96
CA MET A 96 11.66 12.95 -17.66
C MET A 96 10.19 13.32 -17.94
N TYR A 97 9.93 14.48 -18.55
CA TYR A 97 8.62 14.87 -19.03
C TYR A 97 8.54 14.57 -20.53
N HIS A 98 7.74 13.58 -20.92
CA HIS A 98 7.22 13.57 -22.28
C HIS A 98 6.06 14.55 -22.31
N GLU A 99 6.25 15.68 -23.00
CA GLU A 99 5.14 16.54 -23.41
C GLU A 99 4.22 15.70 -24.31
N SER A 100 3.16 15.15 -23.72
CA SER A 100 2.07 14.57 -24.48
C SER A 100 1.17 15.74 -24.89
N ASN A 101 1.04 15.98 -26.19
CA ASN A 101 0.14 16.98 -26.78
C ASN A 101 -1.36 16.66 -26.59
N ILE A 102 -1.68 15.85 -25.58
CA ILE A 102 -3.02 15.33 -25.36
C ILE A 102 -3.62 16.08 -24.17
N ALA A 103 -4.79 16.68 -24.38
CA ALA A 103 -5.51 17.42 -23.35
C ALA A 103 -5.56 16.60 -22.05
N PRO A 104 -5.02 17.11 -20.92
CA PRO A 104 -4.91 16.33 -19.70
C PRO A 104 -6.31 16.03 -19.18
N HIS A 105 -6.75 14.79 -19.33
CA HIS A 105 -7.81 14.29 -18.47
C HIS A 105 -7.17 14.12 -17.09
N HIS A 106 -7.48 15.06 -16.20
CA HIS A 106 -6.86 15.12 -14.89
C HIS A 106 -7.27 13.91 -14.04
N ILE A 107 -6.34 12.96 -13.90
CA ILE A 107 -6.39 12.00 -12.81
C ILE A 107 -6.46 12.79 -11.50
N THR A 108 -7.49 12.53 -10.71
CA THR A 108 -7.76 13.20 -9.45
C THR A 108 -8.07 12.18 -8.36
N GLN A 109 -8.05 12.63 -7.11
CA GLN A 109 -8.57 11.84 -6.01
C GLN A 109 -10.01 12.24 -5.69
N THR A 110 -10.84 11.26 -5.36
CA THR A 110 -12.30 11.45 -5.19
C THR A 110 -12.63 12.55 -4.18
N TRP A 111 -11.84 12.67 -3.11
CA TRP A 111 -12.04 13.66 -2.06
C TRP A 111 -11.90 15.12 -2.52
N HIS A 112 -11.22 15.38 -3.65
CA HIS A 112 -11.09 16.73 -4.22
C HIS A 112 -12.43 17.36 -4.63
N GLN A 113 -13.46 16.54 -4.84
CA GLN A 113 -14.81 17.03 -5.11
C GLN A 113 -15.40 17.80 -3.92
N ASN A 114 -14.95 17.48 -2.70
CA ASN A 114 -15.50 18.03 -1.46
C ASN A 114 -14.54 19.03 -0.78
N GLY A 115 -13.38 19.31 -1.38
CA GLY A 115 -12.49 20.36 -0.90
C GLY A 115 -10.99 20.08 -1.11
N LYS A 116 -10.17 20.91 -0.47
CA LYS A 116 -8.71 20.82 -0.47
C LYS A 116 -8.20 21.07 0.95
N CYS A 117 -7.07 20.48 1.31
CA CYS A 117 -6.46 20.79 2.59
C CYS A 117 -5.83 22.20 2.59
N PRO A 118 -5.93 22.95 3.71
CA PRO A 118 -5.29 24.25 3.84
C PRO A 118 -3.77 24.21 3.62
N GLU A 119 -3.18 25.36 3.36
CA GLU A 119 -1.71 25.50 3.38
C GLU A 119 -1.12 25.04 4.72
N ASN A 120 0.14 24.61 4.72
CA ASN A 120 0.85 24.09 5.89
C ASN A 120 0.22 22.85 6.55
N THR A 121 -0.66 22.14 5.84
CA THR A 121 -1.21 20.86 6.26
C THR A 121 -0.91 19.77 5.22
N ILE A 122 -1.04 18.50 5.61
CA ILE A 122 -1.04 17.37 4.70
C ILE A 122 -2.35 16.58 4.87
N PRO A 123 -2.92 16.03 3.78
CA PRO A 123 -4.07 15.17 3.88
C PRO A 123 -3.67 13.75 4.33
N ILE A 124 -4.34 13.25 5.36
CA ILE A 124 -4.16 11.90 5.89
C ILE A 124 -5.52 11.21 5.88
N ARG A 125 -5.64 10.06 5.20
CA ARG A 125 -6.84 9.24 5.29
C ARG A 125 -6.95 8.68 6.72
N ARG A 126 -8.07 8.98 7.39
CA ARG A 126 -8.36 8.51 8.74
C ARG A 126 -8.45 6.99 8.79
N THR A 127 -7.76 6.37 9.73
CA THR A 127 -7.92 4.95 10.05
C THR A 127 -9.12 4.77 10.98
N LYS A 128 -10.08 3.92 10.63
CA LYS A 128 -11.25 3.60 11.44
C LYS A 128 -10.97 2.39 12.34
N GLU A 129 -11.80 2.20 13.36
CA GLU A 129 -11.67 1.06 14.28
C GLU A 129 -11.84 -0.28 13.55
N GLU A 130 -12.82 -0.35 12.66
CA GLU A 130 -13.09 -1.48 11.75
C GLU A 130 -11.89 -1.85 10.88
N ASP A 131 -11.10 -0.88 10.38
CA ASP A 131 -9.88 -1.14 9.62
C ASP A 131 -8.88 -1.98 10.46
N VAL A 132 -8.72 -1.59 11.72
CA VAL A 132 -7.76 -2.21 12.64
C VAL A 132 -8.25 -3.57 13.12
N LEU A 133 -9.53 -3.70 13.45
CA LEU A 133 -10.11 -4.92 14.01
C LEU A 133 -10.06 -6.11 13.06
N ARG A 134 -10.15 -5.84 11.75
CA ARG A 134 -10.07 -6.86 10.70
C ARG A 134 -8.64 -7.33 10.43
N ALA A 135 -7.63 -6.53 10.77
CA ALA A 135 -6.25 -6.95 10.59
C ALA A 135 -5.96 -8.17 11.48
N ASN A 136 -5.28 -9.17 10.91
CA ASN A 136 -4.88 -10.38 11.62
C ASN A 136 -4.00 -10.10 12.86
N SER A 137 -3.37 -8.92 12.92
CA SER A 137 -2.55 -8.50 14.06
C SER A 137 -2.53 -6.98 14.17
N ILE A 138 -2.97 -6.45 15.32
CA ILE A 138 -2.90 -5.02 15.63
C ILE A 138 -1.44 -4.54 15.63
N LYS A 139 -0.53 -5.33 16.21
CA LYS A 139 0.92 -5.04 16.25
C LYS A 139 1.55 -4.92 14.86
N ARG A 140 1.02 -5.65 13.87
CA ARG A 140 1.52 -5.65 12.49
C ARG A 140 0.61 -4.87 11.53
N TYR A 141 -0.32 -4.06 12.04
CA TYR A 141 -1.21 -3.26 11.20
C TYR A 141 -0.41 -2.43 10.18
N GLY A 142 -0.80 -2.51 8.91
CA GLY A 142 -0.12 -1.83 7.81
C GLY A 142 1.24 -2.41 7.40
N LYS A 143 1.75 -3.50 8.00
CA LYS A 143 3.05 -4.09 7.63
C LYS A 143 2.90 -5.27 6.66
N LYS A 144 3.83 -5.39 5.70
CA LYS A 144 3.96 -6.59 4.85
C LYS A 144 4.50 -7.78 5.67
N ARG A 145 4.25 -9.01 5.19
CA ARG A 145 4.85 -10.22 5.76
C ARG A 145 6.11 -10.57 4.94
N PRO A 146 7.26 -10.89 5.55
CA PRO A 146 8.47 -11.24 4.80
C PRO A 146 8.26 -12.36 3.77
N GLN A 147 7.44 -13.35 4.10
CA GLN A 147 7.14 -14.50 3.24
C GLN A 147 6.22 -14.19 2.04
N SER A 148 5.60 -13.00 2.00
CA SER A 148 4.64 -12.61 0.96
C SER A 148 5.24 -11.63 -0.05
N ILE A 149 6.56 -11.59 -0.21
CA ILE A 149 7.27 -10.63 -1.05
C ILE A 149 8.10 -11.40 -2.06
N ALA A 150 7.99 -11.03 -3.33
CA ALA A 150 8.79 -11.62 -4.39
C ALA A 150 10.29 -11.42 -4.11
N ASN A 151 11.04 -12.52 -4.07
CA ASN A 151 12.49 -12.47 -3.96
C ASN A 151 13.08 -12.34 -5.38
N LEU A 152 13.77 -11.25 -5.67
CA LEU A 152 14.38 -11.03 -6.99
C LEU A 152 15.50 -12.05 -7.27
N ASP A 153 16.17 -12.57 -6.23
CA ASP A 153 17.24 -13.56 -6.35
C ASP A 153 16.74 -14.92 -6.86
N SER A 154 15.42 -15.17 -6.86
CA SER A 154 14.84 -16.41 -7.38
C SER A 154 14.56 -16.40 -8.88
N ILE A 155 14.73 -15.28 -9.59
CA ILE A 155 14.48 -15.18 -11.05
C ILE A 155 15.43 -16.10 -11.85
N ASN A 156 16.63 -16.38 -11.32
CA ASN A 156 17.62 -17.24 -11.99
C ASN A 156 17.61 -18.69 -11.50
N LYS A 157 16.68 -19.10 -10.63
CA LYS A 157 16.58 -20.48 -10.15
C LYS A 157 15.56 -21.26 -11.00
N PRO A 158 15.85 -22.51 -11.39
CA PRO A 158 14.90 -23.32 -12.14
C PRO A 158 13.65 -23.51 -11.28
N VAL A 159 12.51 -23.09 -11.84
CA VAL A 159 11.20 -23.11 -11.19
C VAL A 159 10.77 -24.57 -10.99
N ILE A 160 11.05 -25.12 -9.82
CA ILE A 160 10.34 -26.30 -9.30
C ILE A 160 9.61 -25.85 -8.06
N SER A 161 8.37 -25.35 -8.20
CA SER A 161 7.43 -25.21 -7.09
C SER A 161 6.03 -24.84 -7.58
N ASN A 162 5.03 -25.43 -6.94
CA ASN A 162 3.61 -25.35 -7.24
C ASN A 162 3.13 -23.92 -7.60
N ILE A 163 2.66 -23.74 -8.84
CA ILE A 163 2.08 -22.50 -9.39
C ILE A 163 0.87 -21.99 -8.57
N SER A 164 0.32 -22.82 -7.66
CA SER A 164 -0.85 -22.54 -6.84
C SER A 164 -0.57 -21.91 -5.47
N THR A 165 0.69 -21.69 -5.08
CA THR A 165 1.04 -21.13 -3.77
C THR A 165 1.91 -19.90 -3.91
N GLY A 166 1.35 -18.71 -3.63
CA GLY A 166 2.09 -17.44 -3.59
C GLY A 166 1.44 -16.33 -4.42
N HIS A 167 2.11 -15.18 -4.48
CA HIS A 167 1.72 -14.06 -5.33
C HIS A 167 2.22 -14.27 -6.76
N GLN A 168 1.40 -13.87 -7.74
CA GLN A 168 1.76 -13.90 -9.16
C GLN A 168 2.24 -12.51 -9.57
N HIS A 169 3.39 -12.44 -10.24
CA HIS A 169 4.03 -11.18 -10.62
C HIS A 169 4.56 -11.24 -12.05
N ALA A 170 4.48 -10.10 -12.75
CA ALA A 170 5.32 -9.79 -13.89
C ALA A 170 6.31 -8.71 -13.45
N ILE A 171 7.61 -8.92 -13.69
CA ILE A 171 8.67 -8.04 -13.20
C ILE A 171 9.58 -7.68 -14.37
N ALA A 172 9.81 -6.38 -14.55
CA ALA A 172 10.91 -5.85 -15.33
C ALA A 172 11.90 -5.17 -14.37
N SER A 173 13.18 -5.51 -14.46
CA SER A 173 14.21 -4.98 -13.58
C SER A 173 15.42 -4.50 -14.39
N ALA A 174 16.09 -3.49 -13.85
CA ALA A 174 17.37 -3.01 -14.35
C ALA A 174 18.32 -2.87 -13.15
N GLN A 175 19.49 -3.50 -13.24
CA GLN A 175 20.55 -3.36 -12.25
C GLN A 175 21.52 -2.30 -12.77
N VAL A 176 21.52 -1.13 -12.13
CA VAL A 176 22.32 0.01 -12.56
C VAL A 176 23.17 0.48 -11.38
N ASP A 177 24.48 0.51 -11.59
CA ASP A 177 25.41 1.10 -10.62
C ASP A 177 25.13 2.61 -10.48
N ASN A 178 25.08 3.10 -9.23
CA ASN A 178 24.79 4.50 -8.92
C ASN A 178 23.44 5.03 -9.44
N CYS A 179 22.38 4.21 -9.40
CA CYS A 179 21.03 4.69 -9.66
C CYS A 179 20.60 5.78 -8.64
N HIS A 180 20.37 7.00 -9.15
CA HIS A 180 19.91 8.13 -8.33
C HIS A 180 18.40 8.34 -8.39
N GLY A 181 17.66 7.49 -9.09
CA GLY A 181 16.23 7.61 -9.26
C GLY A 181 15.75 7.00 -10.55
N THR A 182 14.44 6.89 -10.69
CA THR A 182 13.79 6.39 -11.90
C THR A 182 12.36 6.91 -11.97
N LYS A 183 11.84 6.94 -13.19
CA LYS A 183 10.44 7.22 -13.50
C LYS A 183 9.81 5.98 -14.10
N ALA A 184 8.62 5.64 -13.64
CA ALA A 184 7.80 4.61 -14.26
C ALA A 184 6.41 5.18 -14.55
N SER A 185 5.87 4.84 -15.72
CA SER A 185 4.50 5.15 -16.12
C SER A 185 3.67 3.88 -16.02
N PHE A 186 2.56 3.93 -15.29
CA PHE A 186 1.67 2.79 -15.10
C PHE A 186 0.28 3.12 -15.61
N ASN A 187 -0.28 2.25 -16.45
CA ASN A 187 -1.69 2.37 -16.79
C ASN A 187 -2.56 2.12 -15.54
N LEU A 188 -3.60 2.92 -15.36
CA LEU A 188 -4.40 2.98 -14.14
C LEU A 188 -5.68 2.17 -14.30
N TRP A 189 -5.74 0.97 -13.70
CA TRP A 189 -6.90 0.08 -13.80
C TRP A 189 -7.63 -0.08 -12.48
N LYS A 190 -8.89 -0.53 -12.55
CA LYS A 190 -9.69 -1.04 -11.42
C LYS A 190 -9.95 -2.55 -11.61
N PRO A 191 -8.94 -3.41 -11.45
CA PRO A 191 -9.11 -4.85 -11.60
C PRO A 191 -10.13 -5.41 -10.60
N THR A 192 -10.92 -6.39 -11.06
CA THR A 192 -11.84 -7.12 -10.19
C THR A 192 -11.07 -8.06 -9.28
N ILE A 193 -11.26 -7.91 -7.97
CA ILE A 193 -10.68 -8.82 -6.97
C ILE A 193 -11.70 -9.93 -6.64
N ALA A 194 -11.27 -11.18 -6.82
CA ALA A 194 -12.14 -12.35 -6.63
C ALA A 194 -12.44 -12.62 -5.15
N ARG A 195 -11.42 -12.67 -4.29
CA ARG A 195 -11.56 -12.94 -2.85
C ARG A 195 -11.23 -11.71 -2.00
N ALA A 196 -11.83 -11.59 -0.82
CA ALA A 196 -11.66 -10.39 0.02
C ALA A 196 -10.24 -10.22 0.59
N ASP A 197 -9.48 -11.31 0.66
CA ASP A 197 -8.09 -11.39 1.09
C ASP A 197 -7.07 -11.27 -0.06
N ASP A 198 -7.53 -11.27 -1.31
CA ASP A 198 -6.70 -11.02 -2.49
C ASP A 198 -6.46 -9.51 -2.69
N PHE A 199 -5.45 -9.18 -3.50
CA PHE A 199 -5.20 -7.82 -3.99
C PHE A 199 -4.53 -7.85 -5.35
N SER A 200 -4.57 -6.71 -6.04
CA SER A 200 -3.81 -6.46 -7.26
C SER A 200 -3.11 -5.11 -7.16
N LEU A 201 -1.87 -5.02 -7.63
CA LEU A 201 -1.09 -3.79 -7.62
C LEU A 201 -0.21 -3.68 -8.86
N THR A 202 0.18 -2.44 -9.16
CA THR A 202 1.36 -2.15 -9.98
C THR A 202 2.23 -1.15 -9.22
N GLN A 203 3.54 -1.28 -9.34
CA GLN A 203 4.46 -0.48 -8.54
C GLN A 203 5.82 -0.27 -9.20
N LEU A 204 6.40 0.88 -8.87
CA LEU A 204 7.82 1.11 -8.95
C LEU A 204 8.47 0.62 -7.65
N TRP A 205 9.58 -0.09 -7.77
CA TRP A 205 10.33 -0.64 -6.65
C TRP A 205 11.82 -0.29 -6.78
N ILE A 206 12.35 0.54 -5.89
CA ILE A 206 13.78 0.85 -5.79
C ILE A 206 14.36 0.09 -4.60
N ILE A 207 15.47 -0.61 -4.83
CA ILE A 207 16.09 -1.53 -3.88
C ILE A 207 17.56 -1.15 -3.69
N GLY A 208 18.05 -1.27 -2.45
CA GLY A 208 19.48 -1.37 -2.14
C GLY A 208 19.69 -2.37 -1.00
N GLY A 209 20.90 -2.92 -0.87
CA GLY A 209 21.20 -3.99 0.09
C GLY A 209 20.73 -5.37 -0.38
N SER A 210 20.59 -6.31 0.55
CA SER A 210 20.33 -7.71 0.25
C SER A 210 19.33 -8.37 1.21
N TYR A 211 18.58 -9.35 0.73
CA TYR A 211 17.70 -10.15 1.60
C TYR A 211 18.51 -10.99 2.61
N SER A 212 19.64 -11.57 2.19
CA SER A 212 20.49 -12.42 3.04
C SER A 212 21.15 -11.65 4.18
N GLY A 213 21.54 -10.39 3.94
CA GLY A 213 22.13 -9.51 4.96
C GLY A 213 21.11 -8.90 5.93
N ASN A 214 19.80 -9.07 5.69
CA ASN A 214 18.72 -8.33 6.35
C ASN A 214 18.90 -6.79 6.29
N ASP A 215 19.68 -6.30 5.34
CA ASP A 215 20.00 -4.89 5.12
C ASP A 215 19.27 -4.31 3.91
N LEU A 216 18.40 -5.11 3.28
CA LEU A 216 17.55 -4.68 2.18
C LEU A 216 16.73 -3.45 2.58
N ASN A 217 16.97 -2.35 1.89
CA ASN A 217 16.17 -1.15 1.95
C ASN A 217 15.36 -0.98 0.66
N THR A 218 14.09 -0.64 0.80
CA THR A 218 13.21 -0.46 -0.35
C THR A 218 12.38 0.80 -0.25
N ILE A 219 12.11 1.40 -1.41
CA ILE A 219 11.09 2.42 -1.61
C ILE A 219 10.16 1.91 -2.71
N GLU A 220 8.88 1.84 -2.39
CA GLU A 220 7.85 1.32 -3.27
C GLU A 220 6.74 2.35 -3.42
N ALA A 221 6.30 2.58 -4.65
CA ALA A 221 5.22 3.51 -4.95
C ALA A 221 4.43 3.02 -6.15
N GLY A 222 3.11 3.10 -6.08
CA GLY A 222 2.24 2.48 -7.06
C GLY A 222 0.77 2.74 -6.79
N TRP A 223 -0.09 2.07 -7.55
CA TRP A 223 -1.51 1.98 -7.21
C TRP A 223 -1.88 0.53 -6.95
N GLN A 224 -2.90 0.32 -6.12
CA GLN A 224 -3.40 -1.01 -5.81
C GLN A 224 -4.89 -1.02 -5.57
N VAL A 225 -5.53 -2.17 -5.83
CA VAL A 225 -6.87 -2.51 -5.35
C VAL A 225 -6.70 -3.56 -4.27
N TYR A 226 -6.87 -3.15 -3.02
CA TYR A 226 -6.57 -3.99 -1.85
C TYR A 226 -7.70 -3.93 -0.79
N PRO A 227 -8.75 -4.75 -0.94
CA PRO A 227 -9.89 -4.75 -0.01
C PRO A 227 -9.52 -5.03 1.44
N GLY A 228 -8.56 -5.94 1.65
CA GLY A 228 -8.02 -6.25 2.99
C GLY A 228 -7.39 -5.06 3.72
N LEU A 229 -6.88 -4.06 3.00
CA LEU A 229 -6.29 -2.85 3.58
C LEU A 229 -7.24 -1.64 3.62
N TYR A 230 -8.09 -1.47 2.60
CA TYR A 230 -8.87 -0.24 2.43
C TYR A 230 -10.38 -0.38 2.64
N MET A 231 -10.88 -1.61 2.84
CA MET A 231 -12.32 -1.91 3.00
C MET A 231 -13.19 -1.59 1.78
N ASP A 232 -12.58 -1.34 0.62
CA ASP A 232 -13.27 -1.14 -0.63
C ASP A 232 -12.55 -1.83 -1.79
N ARG A 233 -13.06 -1.65 -3.00
CA ARG A 233 -12.45 -2.14 -4.23
C ARG A 233 -11.97 -1.00 -5.11
N ASN A 234 -11.67 0.16 -4.54
CA ASN A 234 -11.21 1.31 -5.31
C ASN A 234 -9.71 1.20 -5.59
N THR A 235 -9.31 1.72 -6.75
CA THR A 235 -7.89 1.88 -7.09
C THR A 235 -7.32 3.00 -6.24
N ARG A 236 -6.34 2.68 -5.40
CA ARG A 236 -5.82 3.58 -4.39
C ARG A 236 -4.33 3.77 -4.54
N LEU A 237 -3.90 5.01 -4.32
CA LEU A 237 -2.49 5.33 -4.27
C LEU A 237 -1.85 4.64 -3.07
N PHE A 238 -0.68 4.03 -3.23
CA PHE A 238 0.08 3.57 -2.08
C PHE A 238 1.57 3.86 -2.20
N ILE A 239 2.19 3.92 -1.03
CA ILE A 239 3.63 3.80 -0.89
C ILE A 239 3.97 2.82 0.22
N TYR A 240 5.17 2.26 0.15
CA TYR A 240 5.76 1.43 1.18
C TYR A 240 7.26 1.67 1.23
N TRP A 241 7.87 1.50 2.39
CA TRP A 241 9.33 1.51 2.52
C TRP A 241 9.76 0.51 3.60
N THR A 242 10.97 -0.01 3.53
CA THR A 242 11.63 -0.76 4.62
C THR A 242 13.12 -0.48 4.59
N ARG A 243 13.82 -0.73 5.70
CA ARG A 243 15.29 -0.70 5.78
C ARG A 243 15.92 -2.01 6.27
N ASP A 244 15.08 -3.03 6.51
CA ASP A 244 15.48 -4.26 7.19
C ASP A 244 14.80 -5.49 6.60
N ALA A 245 14.70 -5.55 5.26
CA ALA A 245 14.09 -6.67 4.56
C ALA A 245 12.68 -7.03 5.08
N TYR A 246 11.87 -6.02 5.42
CA TYR A 246 10.48 -6.16 5.88
C TYR A 246 10.32 -6.90 7.23
N GLN A 247 11.40 -7.02 8.00
CA GLN A 247 11.38 -7.76 9.27
C GLN A 247 10.65 -6.97 10.35
N THR A 248 11.13 -5.76 10.67
CA THR A 248 10.60 -4.94 11.76
C THR A 248 10.16 -3.56 11.30
N THR A 249 10.74 -3.01 10.24
CA THR A 249 10.45 -1.68 9.73
C THR A 249 9.52 -1.68 8.52
N GLY A 250 8.92 -0.52 8.27
CA GLY A 250 8.04 -0.31 7.14
C GLY A 250 6.58 -0.57 7.40
N CYS A 251 5.75 0.17 6.68
CA CYS A 251 4.32 -0.01 6.60
C CYS A 251 3.78 0.71 5.36
N TYR A 252 2.53 0.44 5.01
CA TYR A 252 1.80 1.18 3.98
C TYR A 252 1.53 2.62 4.42
N ASN A 253 1.74 3.55 3.49
CA ASN A 253 1.33 4.94 3.60
C ASN A 253 1.85 5.58 4.90
N LEU A 254 1.00 6.33 5.60
CA LEU A 254 1.31 6.98 6.87
C LEU A 254 0.89 6.12 8.09
N HIS A 255 0.72 4.80 7.93
CA HIS A 255 0.36 3.91 9.04
C HIS A 255 1.50 3.69 10.07
N CYS A 256 2.66 4.31 9.83
CA CYS A 256 3.82 4.35 10.72
C CYS A 256 4.70 5.53 10.32
N SER A 257 5.53 5.98 11.26
CA SER A 257 6.55 7.00 11.02
C SER A 257 7.65 6.46 10.10
N GLY A 258 8.20 7.29 9.21
CA GLY A 258 9.35 6.88 8.38
C GLY A 258 9.82 7.88 7.34
N PHE A 259 8.89 8.64 6.78
CA PHE A 259 9.15 9.71 5.82
C PHE A 259 8.24 10.89 6.13
N ILE A 260 8.60 12.05 5.59
CA ILE A 260 7.84 13.29 5.72
C ILE A 260 7.08 13.50 4.42
N GLN A 261 5.76 13.61 4.49
CA GLN A 261 4.94 14.10 3.39
C GLN A 261 4.90 15.63 3.43
N THR A 262 5.02 16.26 2.26
CA THR A 262 4.99 17.73 2.13
C THR A 262 3.86 18.23 1.23
N ASN A 263 3.33 17.36 0.34
CA ASN A 263 2.25 17.70 -0.57
C ASN A 263 0.90 17.73 0.16
N ASN A 264 0.15 18.84 -0.01
CA ASN A 264 -1.17 19.05 0.60
C ASN A 264 -2.36 18.72 -0.33
N GLN A 265 -2.09 18.29 -1.56
CA GLN A 265 -3.08 17.95 -2.59
C GLN A 265 -3.21 16.44 -2.84
N ILE A 266 -2.39 15.60 -2.21
CA ILE A 266 -2.40 14.15 -2.51
C ILE A 266 -2.41 13.36 -1.21
N THR A 267 -3.47 12.58 -1.02
CA THR A 267 -3.61 11.65 0.10
C THR A 267 -3.02 10.29 -0.26
N LEU A 268 -2.03 9.83 0.49
CA LEU A 268 -1.57 8.44 0.41
C LEU A 268 -2.66 7.49 0.91
N GLY A 269 -2.98 6.47 0.12
CA GLY A 269 -4.15 5.61 0.35
C GLY A 269 -5.45 6.16 -0.20
N GLY A 270 -5.50 7.38 -0.74
CA GLY A 270 -6.70 7.94 -1.35
C GLY A 270 -7.05 7.25 -2.67
N SER A 271 -8.36 7.16 -2.96
CA SER A 271 -8.86 6.64 -4.24
C SER A 271 -8.47 7.55 -5.39
N ILE A 272 -8.16 6.95 -6.54
CA ILE A 272 -7.74 7.63 -7.76
C ILE A 272 -8.78 7.35 -8.85
N SER A 273 -9.14 8.39 -9.62
CA SER A 273 -10.08 8.29 -10.73
C SER A 273 -9.78 9.35 -11.80
N PRO A 274 -10.24 9.17 -13.05
CA PRO A 274 -10.86 7.97 -13.62
C PRO A 274 -9.86 6.81 -13.82
N THR A 275 -10.36 5.61 -14.12
CA THR A 275 -9.54 4.43 -14.44
C THR A 275 -9.78 3.97 -15.87
N SER A 276 -8.79 3.30 -16.46
CA SER A 276 -8.84 2.75 -17.81
C SER A 276 -9.94 1.70 -17.98
N THR A 277 -10.40 1.54 -19.21
CA THR A 277 -11.42 0.56 -19.61
C THR A 277 -11.03 -0.18 -20.88
N TYR A 278 -11.44 -1.44 -21.05
CA TYR A 278 -11.16 -2.19 -22.28
C TYR A 278 -11.83 -1.54 -23.48
N GLY A 279 -11.07 -1.31 -24.56
CA GLY A 279 -11.58 -0.66 -25.78
C GLY A 279 -11.97 0.82 -25.60
N GLY A 280 -11.71 1.42 -24.43
CA GLY A 280 -12.12 2.78 -24.09
C GLY A 280 -10.95 3.66 -23.67
N ALA A 281 -11.26 4.70 -22.90
CA ALA A 281 -10.28 5.66 -22.40
C ALA A 281 -9.20 4.96 -21.56
N GLN A 282 -7.94 5.36 -21.78
CA GLN A 282 -6.76 4.87 -21.06
C GLN A 282 -6.14 6.03 -20.27
N TYR A 283 -5.78 5.77 -19.02
CA TYR A 283 -5.16 6.74 -18.13
C TYR A 283 -3.85 6.18 -17.61
N ASP A 284 -2.77 6.96 -17.70
CA ASP A 284 -1.47 6.58 -17.16
C ASP A 284 -1.07 7.50 -16.01
N ILE A 285 -0.42 6.91 -15.02
CA ILE A 285 0.11 7.62 -13.87
C ILE A 285 1.63 7.50 -13.85
N ASP A 286 2.32 8.64 -13.78
CA ASP A 286 3.76 8.69 -13.68
C ASP A 286 4.20 8.78 -12.22
N ILE A 287 5.13 7.90 -11.86
CA ILE A 287 5.76 7.85 -10.55
C ILE A 287 7.25 8.10 -10.73
N LEU A 288 7.73 9.21 -10.19
CA LEU A 288 9.14 9.58 -10.18
C LEU A 288 9.70 9.50 -8.76
N VAL A 289 10.69 8.63 -8.53
CA VAL A 289 11.42 8.58 -7.25
C VAL A 289 12.88 8.89 -7.52
N TRP A 290 13.46 9.82 -6.76
CA TRP A 290 14.86 10.19 -6.94
C TRP A 290 15.52 10.65 -5.65
N LYS A 291 16.84 10.61 -5.66
CA LYS A 291 17.73 11.02 -4.59
C LYS A 291 18.13 12.48 -4.80
N ASP A 292 17.87 13.31 -3.80
CA ASP A 292 18.22 14.72 -3.82
C ASP A 292 19.71 14.92 -3.46
N LYS A 293 20.42 15.85 -4.12
CA LYS A 293 21.90 15.92 -4.12
C LYS A 293 22.53 17.04 -3.26
N VAL A 294 21.80 17.98 -2.65
CA VAL A 294 22.39 19.07 -1.81
C VAL A 294 21.48 19.40 -0.61
N GLY A 295 21.90 19.72 0.64
CA GLY A 295 23.18 19.84 1.33
C GLY A 295 22.97 20.25 2.82
N GLY A 296 23.83 19.81 3.74
CA GLY A 296 23.86 20.22 5.17
C GLY A 296 23.85 19.05 6.19
N ILE A 297 25.04 18.72 6.72
CA ILE A 297 25.40 17.65 7.69
C ILE A 297 24.94 16.22 7.28
N GLY A 298 25.79 15.53 6.52
CA GLY A 298 25.98 14.08 6.63
C GLY A 298 24.82 13.13 6.30
N GLY A 299 23.78 13.55 5.60
CA GLY A 299 22.65 12.68 5.27
C GLY A 299 22.21 12.81 3.83
N TYR A 300 22.45 11.79 3.01
CA TYR A 300 21.71 11.61 1.77
C TYR A 300 20.22 11.48 2.09
N LYS A 301 19.36 12.25 1.42
CA LYS A 301 17.90 12.16 1.56
C LYS A 301 17.29 11.63 0.28
N TRP A 302 16.34 10.71 0.43
CA TRP A 302 15.47 10.30 -0.67
C TRP A 302 14.27 11.24 -0.67
N GLY A 303 14.06 11.95 -1.80
CA GLY A 303 12.86 12.74 -2.04
C GLY A 303 11.77 11.83 -2.60
N ALA A 304 10.52 12.04 -2.20
CA ALA A 304 9.39 11.26 -2.71
C ALA A 304 8.56 12.05 -3.73
N ILE A 305 8.44 11.43 -4.91
CA ILE A 305 7.24 11.30 -5.73
C ILE A 305 6.61 12.60 -6.21
N MET A 306 7.10 13.06 -7.37
CA MET A 306 6.27 13.90 -8.24
C MET A 306 5.39 13.03 -9.11
N TRP A 307 4.11 13.36 -9.10
CA TRP A 307 3.09 12.81 -9.98
C TRP A 307 3.10 13.62 -11.27
N GLY A 308 3.43 12.96 -12.38
CA GLY A 308 3.09 13.44 -13.72
C GLY A 308 1.87 12.67 -14.21
N ILE A 309 0.95 13.34 -14.91
CA ILE A 309 -0.22 12.69 -15.51
C ILE A 309 0.02 12.70 -17.02
N GLY A 310 -0.03 11.52 -17.64
CA GLY A 310 -0.03 11.36 -19.09
C GLY A 310 -1.30 10.65 -19.51
N HIS A 311 -1.98 11.16 -20.54
CA HIS A 311 -3.06 10.45 -21.22
C HIS A 311 -2.51 9.90 -22.54
N ARG A 312 -2.87 8.67 -22.90
CA ARG A 312 -2.58 8.10 -24.22
C ARG A 312 -3.90 7.73 -24.88
N SER A 313 -4.35 8.53 -25.84
CA SER A 313 -5.46 8.14 -26.72
C SER A 313 -4.95 7.08 -27.69
N SER A 314 -5.19 5.81 -27.41
CA SER A 314 -5.03 4.76 -28.42
C SER A 314 -6.29 3.91 -28.45
N SER A 315 -7.07 4.08 -29.51
CA SER A 315 -8.02 3.06 -29.97
C SER A 315 -7.26 1.75 -30.16
N PRO A 316 -7.60 0.66 -29.47
CA PRO A 316 -7.10 -0.65 -29.86
C PRO A 316 -7.98 -1.11 -31.02
N THR A 317 -7.55 -0.86 -32.26
CA THR A 317 -7.89 -1.76 -33.35
C THR A 317 -7.13 -3.06 -33.08
N TRP A 318 -7.88 -4.07 -32.62
CA TRP A 318 -7.48 -5.47 -32.82
C TRP A 318 -7.77 -5.86 -34.26
#